data_AF-A0AAP4UEW4-F1
#
_entry.id   AF-A0AAP4UEW4-F1
#
_cell.length_a   1.000
_cell.length_b   1.000
_cell.length_c   1.000
_cell.angle_alpha   90.00
_cell.angle_beta   90.00
_cell.angle_gamma   90.00
#
_symmetry.space_group_name_H-M   'P 1'
#
loop_
_entity.id
_entity.type
_entity.pdbx_description
1 polymer ?
#
loop_
_entity_poly.entity_id
_entity_poly.type
_entity_poly.pdbx_seq_one_letter_code
_entity_poly.pdbx_strand_id
1 'polypeptide(L)'
;MSQTKEQKLADIQKKMTMVAVIDFPGSLLMAAGLYGIFAGFNIATMPMLDNANVQYVMVAIGGVTMMWGMVKMMQLAKLKQQIMSEDL
;
A
#
# COMPACT_ATOMS: atom_id res chain seq x y z
N MET A 1 26.60 11.66 -17.20
CA MET A 1 26.15 12.89 -16.51
C MET A 1 25.68 12.49 -15.11
N SER A 2 26.25 13.07 -14.06
CA SER A 2 25.80 12.84 -12.67
C SER A 2 24.39 13.40 -12.52
N GLN A 3 23.44 12.60 -12.03
CA GLN A 3 22.11 13.12 -11.69
C GLN A 3 22.24 14.21 -10.63
N THR A 4 21.49 15.31 -10.79
CA THR A 4 21.43 16.36 -9.77
C THR A 4 20.67 15.85 -8.55
N LYS A 5 20.91 16.45 -7.38
CA LYS A 5 20.22 16.10 -6.13
C LYS A 5 18.69 16.15 -6.29
N GLU A 6 18.19 17.18 -6.96
CA GLU A 6 16.77 17.34 -7.27
C GLU A 6 16.21 16.19 -8.11
N GLN A 7 16.96 15.72 -9.11
CA GLN A 7 16.57 14.57 -9.93
C GLN A 7 16.46 13.29 -9.09
N LYS A 8 17.42 13.05 -8.19
CA LYS A 8 17.37 11.88 -7.30
C LYS A 8 16.16 11.92 -6.35
N LEU A 9 15.84 13.10 -5.80
CA LEU A 9 14.67 13.29 -4.93
C LEU A 9 13.36 13.12 -5.69
N ALA A 10 13.26 13.63 -6.92
CA ALA A 10 12.10 13.46 -7.79
C ALA A 10 11.88 11.97 -8.16
N ASP A 11 12.96 11.24 -8.45
CA ASP A 11 12.90 9.80 -8.72
C ASP A 11 12.40 8.99 -7.52
N ILE A 12 12.86 9.31 -6.30
CA ILE A 12 12.37 8.68 -5.07
C ILE A 12 10.89 9.01 -4.85
N GLN A 13 10.49 10.27 -5.04
CA GLN A 13 9.10 10.68 -4.90
C GLN A 13 8.19 9.92 -5.88
N LYS A 14 8.62 9.76 -7.14
CA LYS A 14 7.90 8.97 -8.15
C LYS A 14 7.73 7.51 -7.71
N LYS A 15 8.79 6.90 -7.16
CA LYS A 15 8.72 5.52 -6.62
C LYS A 15 7.77 5.42 -5.44
N MET A 16 7.79 6.40 -4.53
CA MET A 16 6.84 6.44 -3.40
C MET A 16 5.40 6.54 -3.88
N THR A 17 5.13 7.40 -4.89
CA THR A 17 3.80 7.49 -5.51
C THR A 17 3.37 6.17 -6.14
N MET A 18 4.27 5.48 -6.86
CA MET A 18 3.96 4.16 -7.43
C MET A 18 3.61 3.13 -6.35
N VAL A 19 4.36 3.10 -5.25
CA VAL A 19 4.05 2.21 -4.13
C VAL A 19 2.68 2.53 -3.57
N ALA A 20 2.35 3.80 -3.32
CA ALA A 20 1.05 4.21 -2.82
C ALA A 20 -0.11 3.83 -3.75
N VAL A 21 0.07 3.95 -5.07
CA VAL A 21 -0.94 3.57 -6.07
C VAL A 21 -1.22 2.06 -6.05
N ILE A 22 -0.19 1.23 -5.84
CA ILE A 22 -0.34 -0.23 -5.75
C ILE A 22 -0.91 -0.64 -4.38
N ASP A 23 -0.47 0.04 -3.32
CA ASP A 23 -0.82 -0.28 -1.95
C ASP A 23 -2.25 0.11 -1.58
N PHE A 24 -2.76 1.20 -2.16
CA PHE A 24 -4.07 1.74 -1.87
C PHE A 24 -5.23 0.75 -2.14
N PRO A 25 -5.32 0.09 -3.30
CA PRO A 25 -6.30 -0.99 -3.52
C PRO A 25 -6.19 -2.14 -2.52
N GLY A 26 -4.96 -2.53 -2.14
CA GLY A 26 -4.72 -3.58 -1.14
C GLY A 26 -5.22 -3.19 0.24
N SER A 27 -4.98 -1.94 0.65
CA SER A 27 -5.47 -1.38 1.91
C SER A 27 -7.01 -1.33 1.95
N LEU A 28 -7.66 -0.94 0.85
CA LEU A 28 -9.11 -0.99 0.72
C LEU A 28 -9.64 -2.43 0.81
N LEU A 29 -8.96 -3.39 0.15
CA LEU A 29 -9.33 -4.80 0.19
C LEU A 29 -9.23 -5.37 1.61
N MET A 30 -8.17 -5.02 2.35
CA MET A 30 -7.99 -5.40 3.74
C MET A 30 -9.13 -4.84 4.61
N ALA A 31 -9.40 -3.54 4.50
CA ALA A 31 -10.45 -2.87 5.26
C ALA A 31 -11.82 -3.48 4.98
N ALA A 32 -12.14 -3.72 3.70
CA ALA A 32 -13.38 -4.35 3.30
C ALA A 32 -13.48 -5.80 3.81
N GLY A 33 -12.41 -6.59 3.71
CA GLY A 33 -12.37 -7.96 4.24
C GLY A 33 -12.62 -8.01 5.75
N LEU A 34 -11.96 -7.14 6.52
CA LEU A 34 -12.19 -7.02 7.96
C LEU A 34 -13.62 -6.60 8.27
N TYR A 35 -14.17 -5.63 7.51
CA TYR A 35 -15.56 -5.23 7.65
C TYR A 35 -16.51 -6.41 7.42
N GLY A 36 -16.29 -7.21 6.38
CA GLY A 36 -17.06 -8.43 6.11
C GLY A 36 -17.04 -9.41 7.29
N ILE A 37 -15.87 -9.64 7.89
CA ILE A 37 -15.72 -10.58 9.01
C ILE A 37 -16.41 -10.09 10.29
N PHE A 38 -16.30 -8.80 10.62
CA PHE A 38 -16.77 -8.26 11.90
C PHE A 38 -18.19 -7.69 11.87
N ALA A 39 -18.62 -7.12 10.74
CA ALA A 39 -19.92 -6.46 10.58
C ALA A 39 -20.84 -7.18 9.58
N GLY A 40 -20.27 -7.93 8.63
CA GLY A 40 -21.01 -8.51 7.50
C GLY A 40 -21.38 -7.45 6.45
N PHE A 41 -21.37 -7.81 5.18
CA PHE A 41 -21.79 -6.87 4.12
C PHE A 41 -23.32 -6.79 4.06
N ASN A 42 -24.03 -7.92 4.16
CA ASN A 42 -25.49 -8.00 4.11
C ASN A 42 -26.09 -7.31 2.86
N ILE A 43 -25.35 -7.32 1.74
CA ILE A 43 -25.75 -6.64 0.50
C ILE A 43 -26.33 -7.67 -0.47
N ALA A 44 -27.65 -7.59 -0.70
CA ALA A 44 -28.36 -8.51 -1.60
C ALA A 44 -27.86 -8.50 -3.05
N THR A 45 -27.25 -7.39 -3.51
CA THR A 45 -26.69 -7.27 -4.86
C THR A 45 -25.28 -7.87 -5.00
N MET A 46 -24.62 -8.24 -3.91
CA MET A 46 -23.26 -8.82 -3.94
C MET A 46 -23.11 -9.98 -2.93
N PRO A 47 -23.85 -11.09 -3.10
CA PRO A 47 -23.87 -12.21 -2.16
C PRO A 47 -22.51 -12.91 -2.01
N MET A 48 -21.59 -12.74 -2.98
CA MET A 48 -20.24 -13.26 -2.91
C MET A 48 -19.42 -12.64 -1.77
N LEU A 49 -19.67 -11.38 -1.41
CA LEU A 49 -18.95 -10.68 -0.34
C LEU A 49 -19.32 -11.19 1.06
N ASP A 50 -20.49 -11.80 1.22
CA ASP A 50 -20.91 -12.44 2.48
C ASP A 50 -20.34 -13.85 2.65
N ASN A 51 -19.59 -14.36 1.67
CA ASN A 51 -18.90 -15.63 1.81
C ASN A 51 -17.63 -15.48 2.66
N ALA A 52 -17.55 -16.23 3.77
CA ALA A 52 -16.41 -16.20 4.68
C ALA A 52 -15.06 -16.44 3.99
N ASN A 53 -14.99 -17.36 3.01
CA ASN A 53 -13.75 -17.62 2.27
C ASN A 53 -13.31 -16.39 1.47
N VAL A 54 -14.25 -15.67 0.85
CA VAL A 54 -13.97 -14.45 0.10
C VAL A 54 -13.44 -13.37 1.02
N GLN A 55 -14.05 -13.18 2.20
CA GLN A 55 -13.60 -12.21 3.19
C GLN A 55 -12.19 -12.51 3.70
N TYR A 56 -11.87 -13.78 4.01
CA TYR A 56 -10.51 -14.17 4.41
C TYR A 56 -9.49 -13.95 3.29
N VAL A 57 -9.85 -14.22 2.04
CA VAL A 57 -8.97 -13.94 0.88
C VAL A 57 -8.74 -12.44 0.72
N MET A 58 -9.77 -11.60 0.90
CA MET A 58 -9.66 -10.14 0.87
C MET A 58 -8.69 -9.64 1.95
N VAL A 59 -8.82 -10.15 3.18
CA VAL A 59 -7.89 -9.85 4.29
C VAL A 59 -6.47 -10.33 3.97
N ALA A 60 -6.30 -11.54 3.46
CA ALA A 60 -4.98 -12.10 3.17
C ALA A 60 -4.25 -11.28 2.10
N ILE A 61 -4.89 -11.04 0.95
CA ILE A 61 -4.30 -10.29 -0.16
C ILE A 61 -4.06 -8.83 0.25
N GLY A 62 -5.04 -8.21 0.92
CA GLY A 62 -4.93 -6.84 1.38
C GLY A 62 -3.81 -6.66 2.40
N GLY A 63 -3.72 -7.57 3.38
CA GLY A 63 -2.67 -7.57 4.40
C GLY A 63 -1.27 -7.79 3.83
N VAL A 64 -1.11 -8.73 2.89
CA VAL A 64 0.18 -8.95 2.21
C VAL A 64 0.60 -7.72 1.40
N THR A 65 -0.35 -7.10 0.69
CA THR A 65 -0.09 -5.88 -0.11
C THR A 65 0.32 -4.73 0.80
N MET A 66 -0.43 -4.49 1.88
CA MET A 66 -0.16 -3.46 2.88
C MET A 66 1.20 -3.63 3.55
N MET A 67 1.56 -4.87 3.92
CA MET A 67 2.88 -5.15 4.48
C MET A 67 4.01 -4.88 3.49
N TRP A 68 3.85 -5.27 2.23
CA TRP A 68 4.82 -4.98 1.17
C TRP A 68 4.95 -3.47 0.91
N GLY A 69 3.82 -2.76 0.80
CA GLY A 69 3.77 -1.32 0.57
C GLY A 69 4.45 -0.54 1.70
N MET A 70 4.16 -0.91 2.95
CA MET A 70 4.80 -0.32 4.14
C MET A 70 6.32 -0.51 4.14
N VAL A 71 6.81 -1.73 3.87
CA VAL A 71 8.25 -2.01 3.79
C VAL A 71 8.92 -1.17 2.70
N LYS A 72 8.32 -1.08 1.51
CA LYS A 72 8.86 -0.28 0.40
C LYS A 72 8.85 1.22 0.69
N MET A 73 7.77 1.74 1.28
CA MET A 73 7.70 3.15 1.69
C MET A 73 8.76 3.49 2.73
N MET A 74 8.99 2.63 3.73
CA MET A 74 10.05 2.84 4.72
C MET A 74 11.45 2.84 4.10
N GLN A 75 11.73 1.94 3.16
CA GLN A 75 13.01 1.92 2.44
C GLN A 75 13.23 3.21 1.64
N LEU A 76 12.22 3.67 0.90
CA LEU A 76 12.30 4.89 0.10
C LEU A 76 12.40 6.14 0.99
N ALA A 77 11.70 6.18 2.12
CA ALA A 77 11.79 7.27 3.08
C ALA A 77 13.21 7.41 3.67
N LYS A 78 13.84 6.28 4.02
CA LYS A 78 15.25 6.26 4.48
C LYS A 78 16.20 6.78 3.40
N LEU A 79 16.02 6.35 2.15
CA LEU A 79 16.84 6.85 1.02
C LEU A 79 16.63 8.35 0.79
N LYS A 80 15.39 8.84 0.91
CA LYS A 80 15.07 10.27 0.80
C LYS A 80 15.78 11.08 1.88
N GLN A 81 15.80 10.57 3.13
CA GLN A 81 16.49 11.21 4.24
C GLN A 81 18.00 11.26 4.04
N GLN A 82 18.63 10.17 3.59
CA GLN A 82 20.07 10.11 3.32
C GLN A 82 20.53 11.17 2.31
N ILE A 83 19.78 11.32 1.22
CA ILE A 83 20.09 12.32 0.18
C ILE A 83 19.84 13.75 0.68
N MET A 84 18.84 13.95 1.55
CA MET A 84 18.63 15.26 2.17
C MET A 84 19.76 15.63 3.14
N SER A 85 20.27 14.68 3.93
CA SER A 85 21.34 14.89 4.91
C SER A 85 22.74 15.08 4.32
N GLU A 86 22.94 14.81 3.03
CA GLU A 86 24.23 15.00 2.32
C GLU A 86 24.65 16.50 2.18
N ASP A 87 23.84 17.44 2.71
CA ASP A 87 24.08 18.89 2.75
C ASP A 87 24.57 19.42 4.13
N LEU A 88 24.75 18.56 5.15
CA LEU A 88 25.28 18.91 6.48
C LEU A 88 26.73 18.44 6.63
#